data_AF-A0A0R0BKP5-F1
#
_entry.id   AF-A0A0R0BKP5-F1
#
_cell.length_a   1.000
_cell.length_b   1.000
_cell.length_c   1.000
_cell.angle_alpha   90.00
_cell.angle_beta   90.00
_cell.angle_gamma   90.00
#
_symmetry.space_group_name_H-M   'P 1'
#
loop_
_entity.id
_entity.type
_entity.pdbx_description
1 polymer ?
#
loop_
_entity_poly.entity_id
_entity_poly.type
_entity_poly.pdbx_seq_one_letter_code
_entity_poly.pdbx_strand_id
1 'polypeptide(L)'
;MSIFKTMHAWKSDQLDADVIVGAVFVGMFGHGFKPDQLRRWDVDCADAEVDRRKNAEQVRAVLEAVARLAGVDPGLIQVGLTPAFGNSRQGMAIHAHRPDHCGEQAPPMSDALWAQIQALVAPPSTLLERKVNSEYGAYYGVLDAARPGQPPHGPGSGKFISSVRTLVPYPGSGRWQRGYPYHGLIGYDQNGFRAECAGDENKQAGSLEPTGLISQWDGADQVCGYCHGMVFAVAELEITAGGHGVAYELPLGSKTKKRSSCLGCTTFLLAHGYQPSSVHLGRSDSWLPLPENPLMIEAFLAGCHADGQQAQYKALNRLWGARVAGWMQAGVKSVLAAGPAAVPVAVRARLMLLGAHVEALLRQQREMAVAGLLLDAFTVHDKDLSRLQRFLGLQA
;
A
#
# COMPACT_ATOMS: atom_id res chain seq x y z
N MET A 1 21.25 36.55 6.98
CA MET A 1 21.58 35.11 7.23
C MET A 1 20.71 34.27 6.30
N SER A 2 21.25 33.23 5.66
CA SER A 2 20.52 32.50 4.61
C SER A 2 19.59 31.41 5.16
N ILE A 3 18.33 31.42 4.73
CA ILE A 3 17.30 30.42 5.05
C ILE A 3 17.53 29.09 4.28
N PHE A 4 18.43 29.07 3.28
CA PHE A 4 18.64 27.95 2.36
C PHE A 4 19.49 26.77 2.91
N LYS A 5 19.63 26.60 4.22
CA LYS A 5 20.08 25.32 4.83
C LYS A 5 18.97 24.25 4.89
N THR A 6 17.83 24.51 4.26
CA THR A 6 16.54 23.81 4.42
C THR A 6 16.37 22.49 3.65
N MET A 7 17.43 21.94 3.04
CA MET A 7 17.37 20.61 2.38
C MET A 7 17.91 19.44 3.24
N HIS A 8 18.49 19.70 4.42
CA HIS A 8 18.90 18.66 5.38
C HIS A 8 18.08 18.66 6.69
N ALA A 9 16.94 19.36 6.70
CA ALA A 9 16.14 19.60 7.91
C ALA A 9 15.26 18.42 8.37
N TRP A 10 15.11 17.40 7.50
CA TRP A 10 14.34 16.18 7.73
C TRP A 10 15.25 14.95 7.58
N LYS A 11 16.27 14.83 8.44
CA LYS A 11 16.77 13.49 8.78
C LYS A 11 15.64 12.80 9.54
N SER A 12 15.16 11.68 9.04
CA SER A 12 13.90 11.06 9.47
C SER A 12 13.96 10.50 10.90
N ASP A 13 13.75 11.38 11.88
CA ASP A 13 13.49 10.98 13.26
C ASP A 13 12.04 10.49 13.45
N GLN A 14 11.77 9.89 14.60
CA GLN A 14 10.47 9.26 14.88
C GLN A 14 9.34 10.30 14.97
N LEU A 15 9.61 11.49 15.51
CA LEU A 15 8.60 12.55 15.62
C LEU A 15 8.21 13.09 14.25
N ASP A 16 9.19 13.28 13.36
CA ASP A 16 8.94 13.71 11.98
C ASP A 16 8.10 12.70 11.21
N ALA A 17 8.43 11.40 11.32
CA ALA A 17 7.65 10.35 10.69
C ALA A 17 6.22 10.25 11.25
N ASP A 18 6.05 10.38 12.57
CA ASP A 18 4.74 10.37 13.23
C ASP A 18 3.87 11.56 12.82
N VAL A 19 4.46 12.75 12.71
CA VAL A 19 3.77 14.00 12.31
C VAL A 19 3.33 13.93 10.84
N ILE A 20 4.17 13.40 9.94
CA ILE A 20 3.82 13.23 8.52
C ILE A 20 2.71 12.18 8.36
N VAL A 21 2.84 11.02 9.02
CA VAL A 21 1.82 9.95 8.95
C VAL A 21 0.50 10.41 9.57
N GLY A 22 0.53 11.05 10.73
CA GLY A 22 -0.68 11.58 11.38
C GLY A 22 -1.39 12.64 10.56
N ALA A 23 -0.64 13.56 9.93
CA ALA A 23 -1.20 14.56 9.01
C ALA A 23 -1.90 13.93 7.79
N VAL A 24 -1.26 12.97 7.12
CA VAL A 24 -1.90 12.25 6.00
C VAL A 24 -3.12 11.47 6.49
N PHE A 25 -3.01 10.79 7.63
CA PHE A 25 -4.06 9.93 8.16
C PHE A 25 -5.34 10.72 8.48
N VAL A 26 -5.23 11.84 9.20
CA VAL A 26 -6.40 12.69 9.53
C VAL A 26 -7.09 13.22 8.26
N GLY A 27 -6.32 13.73 7.29
CA GLY A 27 -6.91 14.23 6.04
C GLY A 27 -7.49 13.14 5.15
N MET A 28 -6.89 11.95 5.12
CA MET A 28 -7.42 10.77 4.43
C MET A 28 -8.70 10.26 5.10
N PHE A 29 -8.79 10.34 6.43
CA PHE A 29 -9.98 9.92 7.17
C PHE A 29 -11.21 10.80 6.86
N GLY A 30 -10.99 12.11 6.74
CA GLY A 30 -12.02 13.10 6.40
C GLY A 30 -12.35 13.21 4.90
N HIS A 31 -11.38 12.96 4.00
CA HIS A 31 -11.52 13.26 2.56
C HIS A 31 -11.06 12.13 1.61
N GLY A 32 -10.77 10.93 2.11
CA GLY A 32 -10.43 9.75 1.30
C GLY A 32 -11.61 8.76 1.13
N PHE A 33 -12.59 8.81 2.04
CA PHE A 33 -13.79 7.98 2.03
C PHE A 33 -15.02 8.79 1.58
N LYS A 34 -16.12 8.14 1.18
CA LYS A 34 -17.40 8.88 1.03
C LYS A 34 -17.88 9.40 2.39
N PRO A 35 -18.67 10.49 2.46
CA PRO A 35 -19.08 11.09 3.74
C PRO A 35 -19.79 10.10 4.69
N ASP A 36 -20.62 9.24 4.11
CA ASP A 36 -21.49 8.23 4.73
C ASP A 36 -20.87 6.82 4.79
N GLN A 37 -19.67 6.63 4.24
CA GLN A 37 -19.05 5.30 4.15
C GLN A 37 -18.62 4.77 5.53
N LEU A 38 -19.04 3.55 5.83
CA LEU A 38 -18.53 2.78 6.97
C LEU A 38 -17.04 2.46 6.77
N ARG A 39 -16.20 2.92 7.69
CA ARG A 39 -14.75 2.75 7.67
C ARG A 39 -14.40 1.53 8.51
N ARG A 40 -14.14 0.38 7.87
CA ARG A 40 -13.76 -0.87 8.54
C ARG A 40 -12.25 -0.97 8.76
N TRP A 41 -11.87 -1.14 10.03
CA TRP A 41 -10.50 -1.34 10.48
C TRP A 41 -10.40 -2.62 11.31
N ASP A 42 -9.63 -3.61 10.84
CA ASP A 42 -9.47 -4.86 11.56
C ASP A 42 -8.11 -4.94 12.28
N VAL A 43 -8.10 -5.59 13.44
CA VAL A 43 -6.87 -6.03 14.12
C VAL A 43 -6.36 -7.31 13.47
N ASP A 44 -5.05 -7.36 13.19
CA ASP A 44 -4.40 -8.52 12.55
C ASP A 44 -4.57 -9.83 13.37
N CYS A 45 -4.61 -10.95 12.67
CA CYS A 45 -4.86 -12.28 13.23
C CYS A 45 -3.63 -12.95 13.87
N ALA A 46 -2.47 -12.30 13.85
CA ALA A 46 -1.19 -12.86 14.27
C ALA A 46 -1.03 -13.02 15.80
N ASP A 47 -1.69 -12.17 16.59
CA ASP A 47 -1.56 -12.12 18.05
C ASP A 47 -2.60 -13.04 18.76
N ALA A 48 -2.38 -13.36 20.04
CA ALA A 48 -3.32 -14.19 20.81
C ALA A 48 -4.67 -13.46 21.00
N GLU A 49 -5.75 -14.18 21.36
CA GLU A 49 -7.08 -13.56 21.40
C GLU A 49 -7.20 -12.42 22.42
N VAL A 50 -6.54 -12.53 23.57
CA VAL A 50 -6.50 -11.48 24.60
C VAL A 50 -5.84 -10.20 24.04
N ASP A 51 -4.70 -10.36 23.38
CA ASP A 51 -3.97 -9.25 22.73
C ASP A 51 -4.80 -8.63 21.59
N ARG A 52 -5.48 -9.46 20.79
CA ARG A 52 -6.35 -8.97 19.70
C ARG A 52 -7.52 -8.13 20.21
N ARG A 53 -8.08 -8.43 21.39
CA ARG A 53 -9.10 -7.58 22.02
C ARG A 53 -8.52 -6.25 22.52
N LYS A 54 -7.39 -6.27 23.25
CA LYS A 54 -6.68 -5.03 23.69
C LYS A 54 -6.31 -4.15 22.48
N ASN A 55 -5.77 -4.75 21.43
CA ASN A 55 -5.41 -4.05 20.20
C ASN A 55 -6.65 -3.41 19.52
N ALA A 56 -7.83 -4.04 19.59
CA ALA A 56 -9.07 -3.49 19.02
C ALA A 56 -9.55 -2.24 19.79
N GLU A 57 -9.40 -2.24 21.12
CA GLU A 57 -9.68 -1.08 21.97
C GLU A 57 -8.71 0.08 21.67
N GLN A 58 -7.41 -0.20 21.51
CA GLN A 58 -6.41 0.80 21.12
C GLN A 58 -6.65 1.37 19.72
N VAL A 59 -6.95 0.50 18.73
CA VAL A 59 -7.33 0.92 17.37
C VAL A 59 -8.58 1.80 17.41
N ARG A 60 -9.61 1.42 18.17
CA ARG A 60 -10.83 2.22 18.36
C ARG A 60 -10.53 3.61 18.93
N ALA A 61 -9.79 3.69 20.03
CA ALA A 61 -9.46 4.96 20.68
C ALA A 61 -8.70 5.92 19.74
N VAL A 62 -7.76 5.39 18.95
CA VAL A 62 -7.04 6.15 17.91
C VAL A 62 -7.98 6.64 16.81
N LEU A 63 -8.83 5.77 16.26
CA LEU A 63 -9.73 6.13 15.17
C LEU A 63 -10.80 7.14 15.59
N GLU A 64 -11.34 7.03 16.79
CA GLU A 64 -12.31 7.99 17.34
C GLU A 64 -11.65 9.36 17.61
N ALA A 65 -10.39 9.39 18.04
CA ALA A 65 -9.63 10.63 18.18
C ALA A 65 -9.32 11.26 16.82
N VAL A 66 -8.92 10.47 15.81
CA VAL A 66 -8.76 10.93 14.42
C VAL A 66 -10.08 11.46 13.87
N ALA A 67 -11.21 10.79 14.11
CA ALA A 67 -12.52 11.19 13.60
C ALA A 67 -12.93 12.58 14.13
N ARG A 68 -12.72 12.83 15.44
CA ARG A 68 -12.93 14.16 16.04
C ARG A 68 -12.07 15.25 15.39
N LEU A 69 -10.82 14.95 15.04
CA LEU A 69 -9.94 15.88 14.33
C LEU A 69 -10.36 16.06 12.86
N ALA A 70 -10.82 14.99 12.20
CA ALA A 70 -11.19 14.97 10.78
C ALA A 70 -12.61 15.51 10.50
N GLY A 71 -13.42 15.79 11.53
CA GLY A 71 -14.83 16.18 11.37
C GLY A 71 -15.74 15.02 10.93
N VAL A 72 -15.37 13.78 11.28
CA VAL A 72 -16.08 12.54 10.89
C VAL A 72 -16.89 12.01 12.08
N ASP A 73 -18.10 11.53 11.80
CA ASP A 73 -18.94 10.85 12.79
C ASP A 73 -18.29 9.53 13.27
N PRO A 74 -18.05 9.35 14.59
CA PRO A 74 -17.61 8.08 15.17
C PRO A 74 -18.53 6.88 14.87
N GLY A 75 -19.82 7.12 14.60
CA GLY A 75 -20.77 6.09 14.16
C GLY A 75 -20.37 5.38 12.86
N LEU A 76 -19.53 6.00 12.04
CA LEU A 76 -18.99 5.43 10.80
C LEU A 76 -17.73 4.57 11.02
N ILE A 77 -17.33 4.28 12.27
CA ILE A 77 -16.11 3.52 12.59
C ILE A 77 -16.46 2.09 13.01
N GLN A 78 -16.21 1.13 12.12
CA GLN A 78 -16.24 -0.29 12.46
C GLN A 78 -14.82 -0.77 12.79
N VAL A 79 -14.55 -1.07 14.07
CA VAL A 79 -13.36 -1.84 14.46
C VAL A 79 -13.75 -3.31 14.57
N GLY A 80 -13.07 -4.16 13.80
CA GLY A 80 -13.31 -5.61 13.76
C GLY A 80 -12.08 -6.42 14.14
N LEU A 81 -12.25 -7.74 14.15
CA LEU A 81 -11.15 -8.69 14.18
C LEU A 81 -10.97 -9.28 12.78
N THR A 82 -9.72 -9.35 12.33
CA THR A 82 -9.36 -10.07 11.12
C THR A 82 -9.77 -11.55 11.26
N PRO A 83 -10.54 -12.13 10.32
CA PRO A 83 -10.94 -13.53 10.40
C PRO A 83 -9.73 -14.47 10.25
N ALA A 84 -9.82 -15.66 10.84
CA ALA A 84 -8.82 -16.72 10.67
C ALA A 84 -8.81 -17.29 9.23
N PHE A 85 -7.88 -18.19 8.89
CA PHE A 85 -7.84 -18.79 7.56
C PHE A 85 -8.96 -19.83 7.48
N GLY A 86 -9.98 -19.54 6.66
CA GLY A 86 -11.01 -20.50 6.30
C GLY A 86 -10.73 -21.07 4.92
N ASN A 87 -11.04 -22.34 4.71
CA ASN A 87 -10.93 -23.02 3.41
C ASN A 87 -12.06 -22.60 2.43
N SER A 88 -12.52 -21.35 2.51
CA SER A 88 -13.69 -20.82 1.81
C SER A 88 -13.36 -19.51 1.09
N ARG A 89 -14.08 -19.24 -0.02
CA ARG A 89 -13.88 -18.08 -0.91
C ARG A 89 -13.74 -16.74 -0.20
N GLN A 90 -14.55 -16.53 0.84
CA GLN A 90 -14.59 -15.29 1.60
C GLN A 90 -13.50 -15.18 2.68
N GLY A 91 -12.82 -16.28 3.01
CA GLY A 91 -11.78 -16.34 4.06
C GLY A 91 -10.33 -16.31 3.56
N MET A 92 -10.12 -16.29 2.23
CA MET A 92 -8.80 -16.45 1.60
C MET A 92 -8.20 -15.20 0.94
N ALA A 93 -8.95 -14.09 0.84
CA ALA A 93 -8.50 -12.90 0.09
C ALA A 93 -8.89 -11.59 0.77
N ILE A 94 -7.97 -10.61 0.75
CA ILE A 94 -8.33 -9.19 0.83
C ILE A 94 -8.96 -8.81 -0.51
N HIS A 95 -9.95 -7.92 -0.54
CA HIS A 95 -10.44 -7.36 -1.80
C HIS A 95 -10.56 -5.83 -1.78
N ALA A 96 -10.55 -5.23 -2.96
CA ALA A 96 -10.83 -3.82 -3.18
C ALA A 96 -11.65 -3.66 -4.47
N HIS A 97 -12.66 -2.79 -4.45
CA HIS A 97 -13.61 -2.60 -5.55
C HIS A 97 -14.02 -1.13 -5.66
N ARG A 98 -14.53 -0.73 -6.84
CA ARG A 98 -15.06 0.61 -7.10
C ARG A 98 -16.59 0.62 -7.00
N PRO A 99 -17.20 1.28 -6.00
CA PRO A 99 -18.65 1.24 -5.81
C PRO A 99 -19.46 1.88 -6.94
N ASP A 100 -18.86 2.86 -7.62
CA ASP A 100 -19.39 3.48 -8.84
C ASP A 100 -19.45 2.52 -10.04
N HIS A 101 -18.71 1.40 -9.99
CA HIS A 101 -18.70 0.36 -11.03
C HIS A 101 -19.33 -0.97 -10.60
N CYS A 102 -19.41 -1.25 -9.29
CA CYS A 102 -19.82 -2.54 -8.74
C CYS A 102 -20.97 -2.48 -7.71
N GLY A 103 -21.38 -1.29 -7.27
CA GLY A 103 -22.27 -1.09 -6.11
C GLY A 103 -21.52 -1.12 -4.76
N GLU A 104 -22.21 -0.78 -3.66
CA GLU A 104 -21.60 -0.70 -2.30
C GLU A 104 -21.19 -2.05 -1.69
N GLN A 105 -21.25 -3.14 -2.45
CA GLN A 105 -20.73 -4.46 -2.06
C GLN A 105 -19.98 -5.05 -3.24
N ALA A 106 -18.78 -5.58 -3.00
CA ALA A 106 -18.02 -6.28 -4.02
C ALA A 106 -18.80 -7.53 -4.50
N PRO A 107 -18.91 -7.79 -5.81
CA PRO A 107 -19.46 -9.04 -6.31
C PRO A 107 -18.62 -10.23 -5.80
N PRO A 108 -19.24 -11.40 -5.57
CA PRO A 108 -18.52 -12.57 -5.09
C PRO A 108 -17.50 -13.05 -6.13
N MET A 109 -16.33 -13.48 -5.64
CA MET A 109 -15.29 -14.11 -6.46
C MET A 109 -15.87 -15.25 -7.32
N SER A 110 -15.59 -15.18 -8.62
CA SER A 110 -16.14 -16.09 -9.62
C SER A 110 -15.65 -17.54 -9.45
N ASP A 111 -16.47 -18.50 -9.88
CA ASP A 111 -16.12 -19.94 -9.84
C ASP A 111 -14.81 -20.23 -10.58
N ALA A 112 -14.61 -19.59 -11.74
CA ALA A 112 -13.43 -19.75 -12.56
C ALA A 112 -12.17 -19.20 -11.87
N LEU A 113 -12.23 -18.01 -11.28
CA LEU A 113 -11.09 -17.44 -10.56
C LEU A 113 -10.77 -18.25 -9.29
N TRP A 114 -11.80 -18.68 -8.56
CA TRP A 114 -11.62 -19.55 -7.41
C TRP A 114 -10.96 -20.88 -7.78
N ALA A 115 -11.37 -21.51 -8.89
CA ALA A 115 -10.75 -22.73 -9.38
C ALA A 115 -9.26 -22.52 -9.77
N GLN A 116 -8.92 -21.39 -10.37
CA GLN A 116 -7.53 -21.01 -10.65
C GLN A 116 -6.72 -20.83 -9.35
N ILE A 117 -7.28 -20.15 -8.35
CA ILE A 117 -6.65 -19.98 -7.04
C ILE A 117 -6.45 -21.34 -6.35
N GLN A 118 -7.46 -22.22 -6.36
CA GLN A 118 -7.35 -23.56 -5.79
C GLN A 118 -6.31 -24.43 -6.51
N ALA A 119 -6.20 -24.34 -7.83
CA ALA A 119 -5.15 -25.00 -8.59
C ALA A 119 -3.75 -24.44 -8.27
N LEU A 120 -3.65 -23.12 -8.02
CA LEU A 120 -2.40 -22.47 -7.63
C LEU A 120 -1.93 -22.87 -6.22
N VAL A 121 -2.85 -23.12 -5.28
CA VAL A 121 -2.53 -23.46 -3.87
C VAL A 121 -2.66 -24.96 -3.53
N ALA A 122 -2.77 -25.82 -4.54
CA ALA A 122 -2.89 -27.27 -4.37
C ALA A 122 -1.62 -27.90 -3.73
N PRO A 123 -1.73 -29.10 -3.13
CA PRO A 123 -0.59 -29.82 -2.55
C PRO A 123 0.58 -29.99 -3.55
N PRO A 124 1.82 -30.04 -3.05
CA PRO A 124 2.89 -29.25 -3.66
C PRO A 124 3.48 -29.86 -4.94
N SER A 125 3.55 -29.03 -5.99
CA SER A 125 4.81 -29.00 -6.74
C SER A 125 5.88 -28.48 -5.77
N THR A 126 6.97 -29.23 -5.58
CA THR A 126 7.98 -28.90 -4.56
C THR A 126 8.72 -27.57 -4.80
N LEU A 127 8.44 -26.91 -5.93
CA LEU A 127 8.94 -25.58 -6.27
C LEU A 127 8.12 -24.47 -5.60
N LEU A 128 6.79 -24.54 -5.67
CA LEU A 128 5.89 -23.54 -5.08
C LEU A 128 6.09 -23.46 -3.57
N GLU A 129 6.10 -24.60 -2.88
CA GLU A 129 6.29 -24.67 -1.43
C GLU A 129 7.65 -24.12 -0.99
N ARG A 130 8.69 -24.27 -1.83
CA ARG A 130 10.02 -23.67 -1.59
C ARG A 130 10.03 -22.16 -1.83
N LYS A 131 9.46 -21.66 -2.93
CA LYS A 131 9.41 -20.22 -3.24
C LYS A 131 8.50 -19.46 -2.25
N VAL A 132 7.23 -19.84 -2.15
CA VAL A 132 6.22 -19.10 -1.37
C VAL A 132 6.46 -19.14 0.15
N ASN A 133 7.18 -20.13 0.69
CA ASN A 133 7.61 -20.12 2.09
C ASN A 133 9.00 -19.50 2.31
N SER A 134 9.83 -19.29 1.28
CA SER A 134 11.06 -18.50 1.41
C SER A 134 10.76 -17.00 1.38
N GLU A 135 9.86 -16.58 0.50
CA GLU A 135 9.43 -15.20 0.28
C GLU A 135 8.78 -14.55 1.52
N TYR A 136 9.45 -13.54 2.09
CA TYR A 136 8.90 -12.72 3.16
C TYR A 136 8.00 -11.61 2.59
N GLY A 137 6.68 -11.84 2.62
CA GLY A 137 5.69 -10.84 2.24
C GLY A 137 5.47 -10.73 0.73
N ALA A 138 5.56 -11.84 0.00
CA ALA A 138 4.98 -11.95 -1.33
C ALA A 138 3.45 -11.78 -1.24
N TYR A 139 2.93 -10.73 -1.88
CA TYR A 139 1.51 -10.40 -1.89
C TYR A 139 0.97 -10.63 -3.29
N TYR A 140 0.12 -11.64 -3.46
CA TYR A 140 -0.38 -12.02 -4.78
C TYR A 140 -1.64 -11.23 -5.13
N GLY A 141 -1.46 -10.16 -5.89
CA GLY A 141 -2.53 -9.40 -6.53
C GLY A 141 -3.22 -10.23 -7.62
N VAL A 142 -4.56 -10.21 -7.63
CA VAL A 142 -5.39 -11.07 -8.49
C VAL A 142 -6.61 -10.30 -9.04
N LEU A 143 -7.05 -10.63 -10.26
CA LEU A 143 -8.05 -9.89 -11.05
C LEU A 143 -9.29 -10.72 -11.37
N ASP A 144 -10.48 -10.24 -10.94
CA ASP A 144 -11.79 -10.72 -11.38
C ASP A 144 -12.50 -9.57 -12.10
N ALA A 145 -12.52 -9.60 -13.45
CA ALA A 145 -12.82 -8.42 -14.25
C ALA A 145 -13.70 -8.73 -15.48
N ALA A 146 -14.86 -8.07 -15.55
CA ALA A 146 -15.67 -7.98 -16.76
C ALA A 146 -15.43 -6.62 -17.41
N ARG A 147 -15.04 -6.61 -18.69
CA ARG A 147 -15.15 -5.39 -19.50
C ARG A 147 -16.63 -5.13 -19.80
N PRO A 148 -17.09 -3.86 -19.85
CA PRO A 148 -18.43 -3.53 -20.31
C PRO A 148 -18.75 -4.21 -21.65
N GLY A 149 -19.81 -5.01 -21.71
CA GLY A 149 -20.21 -5.77 -22.89
C GLY A 149 -19.46 -7.10 -23.14
N GLN A 150 -18.59 -7.54 -22.22
CA GLN A 150 -17.95 -8.87 -22.26
C GLN A 150 -18.24 -9.66 -20.96
N PRO A 151 -18.25 -11.01 -21.01
CA PRO A 151 -18.32 -11.83 -19.79
C PRO A 151 -17.07 -11.61 -18.89
N PRO A 152 -17.16 -11.90 -17.59
CA PRO A 152 -16.07 -11.73 -16.59
C PRO A 152 -14.78 -12.55 -16.81
N HIS A 153 -14.64 -13.21 -17.96
CA HIS A 153 -13.59 -14.20 -18.27
C HIS A 153 -12.91 -13.89 -19.61
N GLY A 154 -12.71 -12.60 -19.89
CA GLY A 154 -11.92 -12.14 -21.04
C GLY A 154 -10.40 -12.17 -20.77
N PRO A 155 -9.56 -12.00 -21.81
CA PRO A 155 -8.11 -11.95 -21.65
C PRO A 155 -7.69 -10.84 -20.68
N GLY A 156 -7.16 -11.24 -19.50
CA GLY A 156 -6.81 -10.33 -18.41
C GLY A 156 -7.31 -10.79 -17.03
N SER A 157 -8.38 -11.59 -16.96
CA SER A 157 -8.79 -12.26 -15.72
C SER A 157 -7.73 -13.26 -15.25
N GLY A 158 -7.55 -13.41 -13.93
CA GLY A 158 -6.70 -14.48 -13.38
C GLY A 158 -5.18 -14.25 -13.40
N LYS A 159 -4.69 -13.03 -13.68
CA LYS A 159 -3.26 -12.71 -13.45
C LYS A 159 -2.92 -12.85 -11.97
N PHE A 160 -1.79 -13.49 -11.65
CA PHE A 160 -1.23 -13.55 -10.30
C PHE A 160 0.03 -12.69 -10.24
N ILE A 161 0.04 -11.73 -9.32
CA ILE A 161 1.00 -10.63 -9.32
C ILE A 161 1.70 -10.55 -7.97
N SER A 162 2.99 -10.89 -7.89
CA SER A 162 3.79 -10.68 -6.68
C SER A 162 4.79 -9.53 -6.85
N SER A 163 5.31 -9.05 -5.73
CA SER A 163 6.52 -8.23 -5.67
C SER A 163 7.30 -8.57 -4.39
N VAL A 164 8.59 -8.26 -4.38
CA VAL A 164 9.44 -8.40 -3.20
C VAL A 164 10.16 -7.10 -2.87
N ARG A 165 10.94 -7.16 -1.80
CA ARG A 165 11.82 -6.08 -1.34
C ARG A 165 12.98 -5.87 -2.31
N THR A 166 13.17 -4.62 -2.70
CA THR A 166 14.33 -4.13 -3.45
C THR A 166 15.07 -3.07 -2.62
N LEU A 167 16.34 -2.83 -2.93
CA LEU A 167 17.04 -1.63 -2.48
C LEU A 167 16.80 -0.52 -3.52
N VAL A 168 16.46 0.68 -3.06
CA VAL A 168 16.22 1.87 -3.90
C VAL A 168 17.20 2.97 -3.49
N PRO A 169 17.97 3.57 -4.41
CA PRO A 169 18.93 4.62 -4.05
C PRO A 169 18.28 5.82 -3.35
N TYR A 170 18.95 6.33 -2.32
CA TYR A 170 18.44 7.38 -1.44
C TYR A 170 19.50 8.45 -1.19
N PRO A 171 19.66 9.43 -2.11
CA PRO A 171 20.64 10.52 -2.01
C PRO A 171 20.23 11.61 -1.00
N GLY A 172 19.69 11.21 0.16
CA GLY A 172 19.30 12.09 1.26
C GLY A 172 18.04 12.95 1.05
N SER A 173 17.28 12.76 -0.04
CA SER A 173 15.96 13.39 -0.20
C SER A 173 15.06 12.63 -1.19
N GLY A 174 13.82 12.35 -0.79
CA GLY A 174 12.75 11.91 -1.69
C GLY A 174 12.95 10.51 -2.25
N ARG A 175 12.48 9.50 -1.53
CA ARG A 175 12.51 8.06 -1.88
C ARG A 175 11.80 7.68 -3.19
N TRP A 176 11.11 8.61 -3.85
CA TRP A 176 10.52 8.43 -5.19
C TRP A 176 11.56 8.65 -6.30
N GLN A 177 12.28 7.60 -6.68
CA GLN A 177 13.21 7.63 -7.82
C GLN A 177 12.53 7.15 -9.11
N ARG A 178 11.93 8.07 -9.89
CA ARG A 178 11.17 7.77 -11.13
C ARG A 178 11.93 6.93 -12.17
N GLY A 179 13.26 7.06 -12.21
CA GLY A 179 14.11 6.41 -13.22
C GLY A 179 14.69 5.06 -12.79
N TYR A 180 14.79 4.77 -11.49
CA TYR A 180 15.49 3.57 -11.04
C TYR A 180 14.66 2.29 -11.23
N PRO A 181 15.28 1.16 -11.64
CA PRO A 181 14.63 -0.13 -11.62
C PRO A 181 14.39 -0.58 -10.17
N TYR A 182 13.15 -0.95 -9.87
CA TYR A 182 12.69 -1.48 -8.58
C TYR A 182 12.84 -3.01 -8.46
N HIS A 183 13.93 -3.62 -8.95
CA HIS A 183 14.13 -5.08 -8.90
C HIS A 183 15.31 -5.54 -8.03
N GLY A 184 14.95 -5.94 -6.81
CA GLY A 184 15.50 -7.11 -6.11
C GLY A 184 14.56 -8.31 -6.33
N LEU A 185 15.12 -9.50 -6.26
CA LEU A 185 14.69 -10.76 -6.92
C LEU A 185 13.58 -11.63 -6.28
N ILE A 186 13.72 -12.90 -5.80
CA ILE A 186 14.78 -13.87 -5.32
C ILE A 186 14.86 -15.31 -6.02
N GLY A 187 15.95 -15.70 -6.73
CA GLY A 187 16.25 -17.08 -7.23
C GLY A 187 15.70 -17.66 -8.57
N TYR A 188 16.49 -17.56 -9.67
CA TYR A 188 16.68 -18.64 -10.68
C TYR A 188 18.08 -18.54 -11.32
N ASP A 189 19.12 -18.90 -10.56
CA ASP A 189 20.49 -18.98 -11.06
C ASP A 189 20.71 -20.29 -11.82
N GLN A 190 20.21 -20.37 -13.06
CA GLN A 190 20.57 -21.42 -14.01
C GLN A 190 20.96 -20.82 -15.36
N ASN A 191 22.20 -21.13 -15.78
CA ASN A 191 22.81 -20.62 -17.00
C ASN A 191 21.98 -20.98 -18.24
N GLY A 192 21.33 -19.97 -18.83
CA GLY A 192 20.62 -20.11 -20.11
C GLY A 192 19.12 -19.79 -20.09
N PHE A 193 18.53 -19.31 -18.99
CA PHE A 193 17.12 -18.92 -18.97
C PHE A 193 16.87 -17.73 -19.93
N ARG A 194 16.18 -17.99 -21.05
CA ARG A 194 15.83 -16.98 -22.06
C ARG A 194 14.42 -16.45 -21.82
N ALA A 195 14.15 -15.22 -22.24
CA ALA A 195 12.79 -14.65 -22.25
C ALA A 195 11.79 -15.52 -23.04
N GLU A 196 12.28 -16.21 -24.08
CA GLU A 196 11.57 -17.25 -24.85
C GLU A 196 10.88 -18.31 -23.96
N CYS A 197 11.52 -18.72 -22.86
CA CYS A 197 11.02 -19.77 -21.97
C CYS A 197 9.90 -19.31 -21.03
N ALA A 198 9.63 -18.01 -20.93
CA ALA A 198 8.57 -17.49 -20.07
C ALA A 198 7.15 -17.71 -20.64
N GLY A 199 7.00 -18.27 -21.85
CA GLY A 199 5.72 -18.42 -22.54
C GLY A 199 4.80 -19.51 -21.97
N ASP A 200 5.35 -20.70 -21.71
CA ASP A 200 4.56 -21.94 -21.57
C ASP A 200 4.33 -22.43 -20.13
N GLU A 201 5.02 -21.88 -19.14
CA GLU A 201 4.75 -22.17 -17.73
C GLU A 201 3.70 -21.20 -17.15
N ASN A 202 2.76 -21.70 -16.34
CA ASN A 202 1.74 -20.89 -15.67
C ASN A 202 2.42 -19.81 -14.80
N LYS A 203 2.45 -18.57 -15.31
CA LYS A 203 3.36 -17.47 -14.91
C LYS A 203 3.24 -17.05 -13.44
N GLN A 204 3.84 -17.83 -12.55
CA GLN A 204 4.06 -17.47 -11.15
C GLN A 204 5.27 -16.55 -11.05
N ALA A 205 5.03 -15.23 -10.98
CA ALA A 205 6.05 -14.19 -10.86
C ALA A 205 6.71 -14.15 -9.46
N GLY A 206 7.19 -15.31 -8.99
CA GLY A 206 8.03 -15.45 -7.81
C GLY A 206 9.51 -15.49 -8.20
N SER A 207 10.15 -14.31 -8.18
CA SER A 207 11.49 -14.15 -7.59
C SER A 207 12.76 -14.68 -8.34
N LEU A 208 13.80 -13.82 -8.58
CA LEU A 208 15.11 -14.06 -9.30
C LEU A 208 16.40 -13.22 -8.85
N GLU A 209 16.83 -13.15 -7.57
CA GLU A 209 17.87 -12.23 -6.98
C GLU A 209 19.24 -12.22 -7.71
N PRO A 210 19.63 -11.10 -8.37
CA PRO A 210 20.88 -11.04 -9.12
C PRO A 210 21.92 -10.05 -8.54
N THR A 211 21.54 -9.21 -7.59
CA THR A 211 22.33 -8.04 -7.14
C THR A 211 22.00 -7.66 -5.70
N GLY A 212 23.03 -7.44 -4.87
CA GLY A 212 22.92 -6.72 -3.60
C GLY A 212 21.92 -7.30 -2.60
N LEU A 213 22.28 -8.40 -1.95
CA LEU A 213 21.47 -9.02 -0.88
C LEU A 213 21.03 -7.98 0.16
N ILE A 214 19.74 -7.93 0.50
CA ILE A 214 19.23 -7.06 1.58
C ILE A 214 19.85 -7.43 2.95
N SER A 215 20.27 -8.69 3.13
CA SER A 215 21.03 -9.15 4.30
C SER A 215 22.50 -8.68 4.32
N GLN A 216 22.98 -8.04 3.24
CA GLN A 216 24.31 -7.43 3.12
C GLN A 216 24.24 -5.88 2.99
N TRP A 217 23.04 -5.29 3.00
CA TRP A 217 22.88 -3.84 2.97
C TRP A 217 23.32 -3.22 4.30
N ASP A 218 24.29 -2.29 4.22
CA ASP A 218 24.94 -1.62 5.34
C ASP A 218 24.23 -0.33 5.81
N GLY A 219 23.19 0.09 5.09
CA GLY A 219 22.48 1.35 5.31
C GLY A 219 22.95 2.52 4.45
N ALA A 220 24.00 2.38 3.63
CA ALA A 220 24.53 3.46 2.81
C ALA A 220 23.73 3.68 1.52
N ASP A 221 23.54 4.97 1.15
CA ASP A 221 23.04 5.52 -0.12
C ASP A 221 21.80 4.87 -0.77
N GLN A 222 21.07 4.03 -0.04
CA GLN A 222 19.94 3.22 -0.48
C GLN A 222 18.94 3.03 0.66
N VAL A 223 17.73 2.58 0.35
CA VAL A 223 16.69 2.17 1.32
C VAL A 223 15.89 0.99 0.78
N CYS A 224 15.52 0.06 1.66
CA CYS A 224 14.59 -1.02 1.32
C CYS A 224 13.22 -0.48 0.84
N GLY A 225 12.61 -1.11 -0.16
CA GLY A 225 11.28 -0.74 -0.66
C GLY A 225 10.54 -1.83 -1.45
N TYR A 226 9.21 -1.80 -1.44
CA TYR A 226 8.36 -2.75 -2.18
C TYR A 226 6.91 -2.26 -2.38
N CYS A 227 6.28 -2.64 -3.50
CA CYS A 227 4.92 -2.23 -3.87
C CYS A 227 3.95 -3.43 -3.79
N HIS A 228 3.01 -3.43 -2.84
CA HIS A 228 2.20 -4.63 -2.55
C HIS A 228 1.24 -5.01 -3.70
N GLY A 229 0.98 -6.32 -3.87
CA GLY A 229 0.17 -6.87 -4.97
C GLY A 229 -1.20 -6.22 -5.18
N MET A 230 -1.89 -5.79 -4.11
CA MET A 230 -3.16 -5.06 -4.22
C MET A 230 -3.03 -3.75 -5.04
N VAL A 231 -1.91 -3.04 -4.92
CA VAL A 231 -1.65 -1.78 -5.64
C VAL A 231 -1.55 -2.04 -7.14
N PHE A 232 -0.84 -3.11 -7.51
CA PHE A 232 -0.72 -3.56 -8.88
C PHE A 232 -2.01 -4.15 -9.46
N ALA A 233 -2.78 -4.90 -8.67
CA ALA A 233 -4.07 -5.43 -9.12
C ALA A 233 -5.04 -4.28 -9.49
N VAL A 234 -5.07 -3.20 -8.70
CA VAL A 234 -5.83 -1.99 -9.05
C VAL A 234 -5.28 -1.30 -10.30
N ALA A 235 -3.95 -1.23 -10.47
CA ALA A 235 -3.36 -0.66 -11.69
C ALA A 235 -3.80 -1.42 -12.95
N GLU A 236 -3.77 -2.75 -12.90
CA GLU A 236 -4.22 -3.60 -14.01
C GLU A 236 -5.73 -3.51 -14.24
N LEU A 237 -6.58 -3.34 -13.21
CA LEU A 237 -8.01 -3.07 -13.41
C LEU A 237 -8.26 -1.74 -14.13
N GLU A 238 -7.64 -0.65 -13.68
CA GLU A 238 -7.78 0.67 -14.31
C GLU A 238 -7.29 0.63 -15.78
N ILE A 239 -6.18 -0.05 -16.05
CA ILE A 239 -5.55 -0.08 -17.38
C ILE A 239 -6.24 -1.06 -18.35
N THR A 240 -6.65 -2.24 -17.89
CA THR A 240 -7.15 -3.31 -18.76
C THR A 240 -8.68 -3.42 -18.81
N ALA A 241 -9.37 -2.91 -17.79
CA ALA A 241 -10.83 -2.99 -17.64
C ALA A 241 -11.50 -1.65 -17.31
N GLY A 242 -10.78 -0.52 -17.34
CA GLY A 242 -11.32 0.79 -16.99
C GLY A 242 -11.77 0.92 -15.52
N GLY A 243 -11.27 0.03 -14.65
CA GLY A 243 -11.65 -0.06 -13.25
C GLY A 243 -12.92 -0.88 -12.98
N HIS A 244 -13.45 -1.61 -13.96
CA HIS A 244 -14.55 -2.55 -13.73
C HIS A 244 -14.02 -3.91 -13.24
N GLY A 245 -14.43 -4.32 -12.04
CA GLY A 245 -14.05 -5.59 -11.44
C GLY A 245 -13.66 -5.48 -9.97
N VAL A 246 -13.07 -6.55 -9.44
CA VAL A 246 -12.57 -6.63 -8.07
C VAL A 246 -11.10 -7.02 -8.08
N ALA A 247 -10.29 -6.22 -7.40
CA ALA A 247 -8.89 -6.53 -7.14
C ALA A 247 -8.82 -7.33 -5.84
N TYR A 248 -8.11 -8.46 -5.87
CA TYR A 248 -7.88 -9.31 -4.72
C TYR A 248 -6.40 -9.31 -4.34
N GLU A 249 -6.07 -9.52 -3.07
CA GLU A 249 -4.71 -9.82 -2.61
C GLU A 249 -4.74 -11.07 -1.73
N LEU A 250 -3.96 -12.08 -2.12
CA LEU A 250 -3.89 -13.38 -1.45
C LEU A 250 -2.67 -13.45 -0.51
N PRO A 251 -2.87 -13.71 0.79
CA PRO A 251 -1.79 -14.11 1.71
C PRO A 251 -1.40 -15.56 1.44
N LEU A 252 -0.45 -15.77 0.53
CA LEU A 252 0.13 -17.09 0.25
C LEU A 252 1.37 -17.33 1.11
N GLY A 253 1.51 -18.55 1.62
CA GLY A 253 2.67 -19.01 2.40
C GLY A 253 2.54 -18.86 3.91
N SER A 254 3.29 -19.68 4.64
CA SER A 254 3.28 -19.74 6.12
C SER A 254 3.69 -18.43 6.82
N LYS A 255 4.41 -17.56 6.10
CA LYS A 255 4.95 -16.28 6.60
C LYS A 255 4.07 -15.07 6.31
N THR A 256 3.26 -15.09 5.25
CA THR A 256 2.42 -13.96 4.85
C THR A 256 1.02 -14.12 5.46
N LYS A 257 0.74 -13.41 6.55
CA LYS A 257 -0.55 -13.52 7.29
C LYS A 257 -1.51 -12.33 7.14
N LYS A 258 -1.08 -11.26 6.46
CA LYS A 258 -1.82 -10.01 6.23
C LYS A 258 -3.17 -10.28 5.56
N ARG A 259 -4.26 -9.74 6.11
CA ARG A 259 -5.63 -9.85 5.54
C ARG A 259 -6.38 -8.51 5.51
N SER A 260 -5.64 -7.42 5.62
CA SER A 260 -6.14 -6.05 5.57
C SER A 260 -5.14 -5.18 4.82
N SER A 261 -5.61 -4.14 4.13
CA SER A 261 -4.70 -3.18 3.49
C SER A 261 -3.96 -2.37 4.54
N CYS A 262 -2.63 -2.28 4.46
CA CYS A 262 -1.85 -1.34 5.27
C CYS A 262 -2.11 0.11 4.82
N LEU A 263 -1.74 1.10 5.63
CA LEU A 263 -1.96 2.51 5.31
C LEU A 263 -1.39 2.89 3.93
N GLY A 264 -0.19 2.42 3.58
CA GLY A 264 0.39 2.58 2.24
C GLY A 264 -0.56 2.15 1.11
N CYS A 265 -1.01 0.89 1.13
CA CYS A 265 -2.01 0.38 0.19
C CYS A 265 -3.30 1.21 0.19
N THR A 266 -3.83 1.53 1.36
CA THR A 266 -5.10 2.25 1.51
C THR A 266 -5.03 3.65 0.92
N THR A 267 -3.90 4.37 1.05
CA THR A 267 -3.73 5.66 0.37
C THR A 267 -3.80 5.52 -1.16
N PHE A 268 -3.30 4.42 -1.73
CA PHE A 268 -3.38 4.14 -3.17
C PHE A 268 -4.79 3.75 -3.61
N LEU A 269 -5.47 2.88 -2.86
CA LEU A 269 -6.83 2.46 -3.16
C LEU A 269 -7.80 3.65 -3.16
N LEU A 270 -7.83 4.42 -2.07
CA LEU A 270 -8.74 5.57 -1.93
C LEU A 270 -8.43 6.69 -2.94
N ALA A 271 -7.17 6.86 -3.37
CA ALA A 271 -6.81 7.85 -4.38
C ALA A 271 -7.47 7.58 -5.75
N HIS A 272 -7.72 6.30 -6.04
CA HIS A 272 -8.34 5.78 -7.27
C HIS A 272 -9.82 5.38 -7.07
N GLY A 273 -10.43 5.70 -5.93
CA GLY A 273 -11.84 5.42 -5.63
C GLY A 273 -12.15 3.99 -5.18
N TYR A 274 -11.14 3.14 -4.97
CA TYR A 274 -11.33 1.76 -4.51
C TYR A 274 -11.56 1.72 -3.01
N GLN A 275 -12.65 1.05 -2.59
CA GLN A 275 -12.90 0.73 -1.19
C GLN A 275 -12.23 -0.61 -0.83
N PRO A 276 -11.26 -0.66 0.11
CA PRO A 276 -10.75 -1.91 0.67
C PRO A 276 -11.80 -2.58 1.56
N SER A 277 -11.86 -3.91 1.49
CA SER A 277 -12.70 -4.77 2.35
C SER A 277 -12.32 -4.72 3.83
N SER A 278 -11.07 -4.39 4.12
CA SER A 278 -10.50 -4.29 5.46
C SER A 278 -9.20 -3.48 5.42
N VAL A 279 -8.97 -2.62 6.42
CA VAL A 279 -7.74 -1.86 6.62
C VAL A 279 -7.15 -2.19 7.98
N HIS A 280 -5.82 -2.23 8.15
CA HIS A 280 -5.18 -2.40 9.46
C HIS A 280 -4.15 -1.31 9.75
N LEU A 281 -4.03 -0.94 11.02
CA LEU A 281 -2.96 -0.07 11.54
C LEU A 281 -1.69 -0.88 11.83
N GLY A 282 -1.32 -1.73 10.85
CA GLY A 282 -0.19 -2.65 10.88
C GLY A 282 1.15 -1.93 10.69
N ARG A 283 1.91 -2.30 9.66
CA ARG A 283 3.19 -1.65 9.31
C ARG A 283 3.19 -1.33 7.82
N SER A 284 3.29 -0.04 7.48
CA SER A 284 3.50 0.43 6.10
C SER A 284 4.99 0.65 5.76
N ASP A 285 5.86 0.13 6.62
CA ASP A 285 7.32 0.10 6.49
C ASP A 285 7.79 -0.23 5.07
N SER A 286 8.63 0.64 4.53
CA SER A 286 9.21 0.48 3.20
C SER A 286 8.18 0.32 2.05
N TRP A 287 6.90 0.65 2.24
CA TRP A 287 5.93 0.67 1.13
C TRP A 287 6.37 1.62 0.00
N LEU A 288 6.03 1.26 -1.23
CA LEU A 288 6.30 2.00 -2.46
C LEU A 288 5.09 2.02 -3.42
N PRO A 289 5.03 3.03 -4.30
CA PRO A 289 4.10 3.13 -5.43
C PRO A 289 4.41 2.13 -6.56
N LEU A 290 3.61 2.17 -7.63
CA LEU A 290 3.90 1.47 -8.88
C LEU A 290 5.25 1.90 -9.50
N PRO A 291 5.96 1.00 -10.20
CA PRO A 291 7.16 1.33 -10.96
C PRO A 291 6.86 2.27 -12.15
N GLU A 292 7.77 3.19 -12.44
CA GLU A 292 7.70 4.08 -13.62
C GLU A 292 8.74 3.75 -14.72
N ASN A 293 9.70 2.85 -14.44
CA ASN A 293 10.75 2.45 -15.39
C ASN A 293 10.19 1.44 -16.43
N PRO A 294 10.50 1.53 -17.74
CA PRO A 294 9.94 0.63 -18.76
C PRO A 294 10.32 -0.85 -18.53
N LEU A 295 11.59 -1.14 -18.25
CA LEU A 295 12.09 -2.50 -18.03
C LEU A 295 11.43 -3.16 -16.82
N MET A 296 11.10 -2.35 -15.81
CA MET A 296 10.34 -2.81 -14.64
C MET A 296 8.92 -3.20 -15.01
N ILE A 297 8.23 -2.37 -15.79
CA ILE A 297 6.86 -2.63 -16.23
C ILE A 297 6.84 -3.84 -17.18
N GLU A 298 7.85 -3.99 -18.04
CA GLU A 298 7.99 -5.13 -18.95
C GLU A 298 8.22 -6.46 -18.22
N ALA A 299 9.18 -6.51 -17.30
CA ALA A 299 9.46 -7.69 -16.48
C ALA A 299 8.24 -8.07 -15.62
N PHE A 300 7.60 -7.06 -15.02
CA PHE A 300 6.39 -7.20 -14.21
C PHE A 300 5.17 -7.69 -15.02
N LEU A 301 4.96 -7.19 -16.24
CA LEU A 301 3.91 -7.64 -17.16
C LEU A 301 4.29 -8.95 -17.90
N ALA A 302 5.39 -9.59 -17.51
CA ALA A 302 5.93 -10.81 -18.12
C ALA A 302 5.99 -10.76 -19.66
N GLY A 303 6.47 -9.61 -20.18
CA GLY A 303 6.65 -9.32 -21.60
C GLY A 303 5.37 -9.03 -22.40
N CYS A 304 4.18 -9.07 -21.79
CA CYS A 304 2.93 -9.07 -22.57
C CYS A 304 2.59 -7.73 -23.24
N HIS A 305 2.74 -6.59 -22.55
CA HIS A 305 2.28 -5.27 -23.05
C HIS A 305 3.12 -4.08 -22.50
N ALA A 306 4.45 -4.09 -22.72
CA ALA A 306 5.29 -2.97 -22.28
C ALA A 306 5.01 -1.66 -23.06
N ASP A 307 4.76 -1.77 -24.37
CA ASP A 307 4.54 -0.62 -25.24
C ASP A 307 3.28 0.18 -24.84
N GLY A 308 3.51 1.44 -24.48
CA GLY A 308 2.44 2.40 -24.23
C GLY A 308 1.67 2.26 -22.91
N GLN A 309 2.12 1.44 -21.94
CA GLN A 309 1.51 1.39 -20.59
C GLN A 309 2.21 2.29 -19.54
N GLN A 310 3.45 2.71 -19.80
CA GLN A 310 4.23 3.53 -18.86
C GLN A 310 3.55 4.86 -18.50
N ALA A 311 2.77 5.44 -19.42
CA ALA A 311 2.07 6.71 -19.20
C ALA A 311 0.93 6.56 -18.17
N GLN A 312 0.26 5.41 -18.14
CA GLN A 312 -0.85 5.07 -17.25
C GLN A 312 -0.32 4.80 -15.85
N TYR A 313 0.73 3.99 -15.70
CA TYR A 313 1.43 3.78 -14.43
C TYR A 313 1.88 5.13 -13.83
N LYS A 314 2.43 6.04 -14.66
CA LYS A 314 2.76 7.43 -14.29
C LYS A 314 1.54 8.29 -13.94
N ALA A 315 0.39 8.10 -14.58
CA ALA A 315 -0.83 8.85 -14.31
C ALA A 315 -1.47 8.45 -12.98
N LEU A 316 -1.58 7.14 -12.71
CA LEU A 316 -2.04 6.59 -11.43
C LEU A 316 -1.18 7.10 -10.27
N ASN A 317 0.15 7.02 -10.43
CA ASN A 317 1.11 7.54 -9.48
C ASN A 317 0.98 9.05 -9.21
N ARG A 318 0.72 9.87 -10.25
CA ARG A 318 0.44 11.31 -10.11
C ARG A 318 -0.86 11.57 -9.36
N LEU A 319 -1.92 10.81 -9.65
CA LEU A 319 -3.21 10.92 -8.97
C LEU A 319 -3.07 10.58 -7.47
N TRP A 320 -2.36 9.49 -7.15
CA TRP A 320 -2.00 9.16 -5.77
C TRP A 320 -1.26 10.30 -5.06
N GLY A 321 -0.21 10.86 -5.67
CA GLY A 321 0.55 11.92 -5.03
C GLY A 321 -0.23 13.22 -4.85
N ALA A 322 -1.09 13.58 -5.80
CA ALA A 322 -2.02 14.70 -5.67
C ALA A 322 -3.02 14.49 -4.52
N ARG A 323 -3.57 13.28 -4.37
CA ARG A 323 -4.48 12.91 -3.28
C ARG A 323 -3.77 12.94 -1.92
N VAL A 324 -2.59 12.33 -1.81
CA VAL A 324 -1.77 12.36 -0.58
C VAL A 324 -1.35 13.78 -0.20
N ALA A 325 -0.99 14.63 -1.16
CA ALA A 325 -0.66 16.03 -0.88
C ALA A 325 -1.87 16.83 -0.39
N GLY A 326 -3.05 16.60 -0.98
CA GLY A 326 -4.32 17.16 -0.51
C GLY A 326 -4.69 16.69 0.90
N TRP A 327 -4.58 15.40 1.19
CA TRP A 327 -4.82 14.84 2.52
C TRP A 327 -3.82 15.38 3.57
N MET A 328 -2.53 15.45 3.25
CA MET A 328 -1.53 16.00 4.17
C MET A 328 -1.82 17.47 4.50
N GLN A 329 -2.18 18.29 3.51
CA GLN A 329 -2.56 19.68 3.76
C GLN A 329 -3.87 19.79 4.57
N ALA A 330 -4.86 18.94 4.28
CA ALA A 330 -6.12 18.92 5.02
C ALA A 330 -5.92 18.53 6.48
N GLY A 331 -5.20 17.44 6.78
CA GLY A 331 -4.95 17.00 8.15
C GLY A 331 -4.13 18.01 8.97
N VAL A 332 -3.13 18.67 8.36
CA VAL A 332 -2.44 19.82 8.98
C VAL A 332 -3.45 20.90 9.39
N LYS A 333 -4.32 21.33 8.47
CA LYS A 333 -5.33 22.37 8.74
C LYS A 333 -6.29 21.96 9.85
N SER A 334 -6.85 20.75 9.76
CA SER A 334 -7.79 20.20 10.74
C SER A 334 -7.21 20.13 12.15
N VAL A 335 -6.00 19.58 12.32
CA VAL A 335 -5.38 19.44 13.65
C VAL A 335 -4.93 20.78 14.23
N LEU A 336 -4.50 21.74 13.39
CA LEU A 336 -4.20 23.10 13.87
C LEU A 336 -5.46 23.90 14.24
N ALA A 337 -6.58 23.67 13.55
CA ALA A 337 -7.89 24.28 13.84
C ALA A 337 -8.53 23.73 15.13
N ALA A 338 -8.27 22.46 15.47
CA ALA A 338 -8.72 21.85 16.74
C ALA A 338 -8.04 22.44 18.00
N GLY A 339 -7.08 23.37 17.84
CA GLY A 339 -6.51 24.16 18.94
C GLY A 339 -5.20 23.59 19.53
N PRO A 340 -4.66 24.24 20.58
CA PRO A 340 -3.33 23.91 21.11
C PRO A 340 -3.28 22.61 21.93
N ALA A 341 -4.41 22.12 22.42
CA ALA A 341 -4.51 20.90 23.24
C ALA A 341 -4.88 19.63 22.44
N ALA A 342 -5.06 19.74 21.12
CA ALA A 342 -5.53 18.66 20.26
C ALA A 342 -4.50 17.53 20.03
N VAL A 343 -3.22 17.85 20.14
CA VAL A 343 -2.06 16.96 20.02
C VAL A 343 -0.91 17.48 20.92
N PRO A 344 0.10 16.66 21.28
CA PRO A 344 1.22 17.10 22.10
C PRO A 344 1.95 18.33 21.54
N VAL A 345 2.50 19.18 22.42
CA VAL A 345 3.14 20.46 22.05
C VAL A 345 4.26 20.28 21.01
N ALA A 346 5.08 19.22 21.14
CA ALA A 346 6.13 18.89 20.18
C ALA A 346 5.56 18.51 18.79
N VAL A 347 4.53 17.65 18.76
CA VAL A 347 3.80 17.28 17.53
C VAL A 347 3.22 18.53 16.88
N ARG A 348 2.57 19.42 17.65
CA ARG A 348 1.98 20.66 17.13
C ARG A 348 3.01 21.61 16.53
N ALA A 349 4.15 21.80 17.20
CA ALA A 349 5.24 22.64 16.71
C ALA A 349 5.82 22.11 15.39
N ARG A 350 5.98 20.79 15.27
CA ARG A 350 6.46 20.14 14.06
C ARG A 350 5.42 20.14 12.93
N LEU A 351 4.14 20.00 13.25
CA LEU A 351 3.02 20.10 12.31
C LEU A 351 2.92 21.49 11.67
N MET A 352 3.22 22.57 12.41
CA MET A 352 3.30 23.93 11.85
C MET A 352 4.44 24.06 10.82
N LEU A 353 5.59 23.43 11.08
CA LEU A 353 6.72 23.40 10.14
C LEU A 353 6.40 22.54 8.90
N LEU A 354 5.74 21.39 9.08
CA LEU A 354 5.24 20.57 7.98
C LEU A 354 4.26 21.37 7.10
N GLY A 355 3.29 22.05 7.70
CA GLY A 355 2.33 22.88 6.99
C GLY A 355 2.97 23.93 6.09
N ALA A 356 3.89 24.73 6.65
CA ALA A 356 4.62 25.75 5.88
C ALA A 356 5.45 25.14 4.73
N HIS A 357 6.01 23.94 4.93
CA HIS A 357 6.76 23.23 3.89
C HIS A 357 5.84 22.67 2.78
N VAL A 358 4.71 22.05 3.15
CA VAL A 358 3.69 21.56 2.21
C VAL A 358 3.11 22.70 1.38
N GLU A 359 2.82 23.86 1.99
CA GLU A 359 2.34 25.05 1.27
C GLU A 359 3.42 25.68 0.36
N ALA A 360 4.71 25.52 0.67
CA ALA A 360 5.79 25.93 -0.22
C ALA A 360 5.93 24.99 -1.44
N LEU A 361 5.75 23.68 -1.25
CA LEU A 361 5.78 22.69 -2.33
C LEU A 361 4.53 22.78 -3.23
N LEU A 362 3.34 22.94 -2.66
CA LEU A 362 2.09 23.06 -3.44
C LEU A 362 2.04 24.34 -4.27
N ARG A 363 2.59 25.47 -3.78
CA ARG A 363 2.77 26.69 -4.59
C ARG A 363 3.75 26.51 -5.76
N GLN A 364 4.52 25.43 -5.79
CA GLN A 364 5.43 25.06 -6.88
C GLN A 364 4.84 23.95 -7.78
N GLN A 365 3.61 23.48 -7.55
CA GLN A 365 3.01 22.32 -8.22
C GLN A 365 3.88 21.05 -8.04
N ARG A 366 4.25 20.77 -6.78
CA ARG A 366 5.13 19.65 -6.38
C ARG A 366 4.42 18.67 -5.44
N GLU A 367 3.20 18.27 -5.79
CA GLU A 367 2.37 17.30 -5.06
C GLU A 367 3.15 15.99 -4.82
N MET A 368 3.87 15.51 -5.83
CA MET A 368 4.71 14.32 -5.74
C MET A 368 5.88 14.47 -4.75
N ALA A 369 6.35 15.69 -4.49
CA ALA A 369 7.36 15.92 -3.45
C ALA A 369 6.75 15.89 -2.05
N VAL A 370 5.52 16.41 -1.88
CA VAL A 370 4.75 16.28 -0.64
C VAL A 370 4.47 14.81 -0.35
N ALA A 371 4.05 14.04 -1.35
CA ALA A 371 3.83 12.60 -1.20
C ALA A 371 5.14 11.81 -0.98
N GLY A 372 6.28 12.35 -1.44
CA GLY A 372 7.62 11.85 -1.10
C GLY A 372 7.90 11.88 0.41
N LEU A 373 7.43 12.91 1.14
CA LEU A 373 7.58 12.99 2.60
C LEU A 373 6.94 11.79 3.31
N LEU A 374 5.81 11.28 2.81
CA LEU A 374 5.16 10.07 3.34
C LEU A 374 5.98 8.81 3.08
N LEU A 375 6.59 8.67 1.89
CA LEU A 375 7.49 7.56 1.59
C LEU A 375 8.76 7.59 2.43
N ASP A 376 9.27 8.79 2.72
CA ASP A 376 10.42 9.02 3.59
C ASP A 376 10.04 8.71 5.06
N ALA A 377 8.83 9.07 5.53
CA ALA A 377 8.31 8.67 6.84
C ALA A 377 8.17 7.15 7.00
N PHE A 378 7.77 6.43 5.95
CA PHE A 378 7.75 4.96 5.92
C PHE A 378 9.16 4.30 5.92
N THR A 379 10.26 5.06 5.89
CA THR A 379 11.61 4.50 6.15
C THR A 379 11.87 4.27 7.64
N VAL A 380 11.21 5.02 8.53
CA VAL A 380 11.33 4.86 9.98
C VAL A 380 10.41 3.72 10.41
N HIS A 381 10.93 2.49 10.41
CA HIS A 381 10.13 1.26 10.53
C HIS A 381 9.41 1.12 11.87
N ASP A 382 8.07 1.24 11.87
CA ASP A 382 7.23 1.17 13.08
C ASP A 382 5.75 0.84 12.76
N LYS A 383 5.00 0.36 13.76
CA LYS A 383 3.54 0.14 13.65
C LYS A 383 2.81 1.47 13.46
N ASP A 384 1.96 1.53 12.44
CA ASP A 384 1.15 2.71 12.11
C ASP A 384 0.20 3.08 13.27
N LEU A 385 -0.29 2.09 14.04
CA LEU A 385 -1.01 2.31 15.30
C LEU A 385 -0.18 3.12 16.31
N SER A 386 1.09 2.74 16.51
CA SER A 386 1.97 3.36 17.50
C SER A 386 2.43 4.76 17.08
N ARG A 387 2.60 5.02 15.78
CA ARG A 387 2.77 6.38 15.23
C ARG A 387 1.59 7.27 15.60
N LEU A 388 0.36 6.79 15.34
CA LEU A 388 -0.85 7.55 15.61
C LEU A 388 -1.10 7.75 17.11
N GLN A 389 -0.80 6.76 17.96
CA GLN A 389 -0.83 6.91 19.41
C GLN A 389 0.06 8.08 19.87
N ARG A 390 1.33 8.12 19.44
CA ARG A 390 2.27 9.20 19.78
C ARG A 390 1.87 10.56 19.19
N PHE A 391 1.39 10.58 17.94
CA PHE A 391 0.84 11.78 17.29
C PHE A 391 -0.32 12.40 18.08
N LEU A 392 -1.23 11.56 18.60
CA LEU A 392 -2.40 11.98 19.37
C LEU A 392 -2.10 12.22 20.86
N GLY A 393 -0.92 11.83 21.36
CA GLY A 393 -0.61 11.85 22.79
C GLY A 393 -1.29 10.75 23.61
N LEU A 394 -1.82 9.71 22.96
CA LEU A 394 -2.43 8.55 23.60
C LEU A 394 -1.32 7.59 24.05
N GLN A 395 -1.28 7.26 25.35
CA GLN A 395 -0.38 6.22 25.88
C GLN A 395 -0.91 4.80 25.53
N ALA A 396 -0.05 3.78 25.65
CA ALA A 396 -0.28 2.40 25.16
C ALA A 396 -0.21 1.33 26.27
#